data_AF-A0A804RFZ0-F1
#
_entry.id   AF-A0A804RFZ0-F1
#
_cell.length_a   1.000
_cell.length_b   1.000
_cell.length_c   1.000
_cell.angle_alpha   90.00
_cell.angle_beta   90.00
_cell.angle_gamma   90.00
#
_symmetry.space_group_name_H-M   'P 1'
#
loop_
_entity.id
_entity.type
_entity.pdbx_description
1 polymer ?
#
loop_
_entity_poly.entity_id
_entity_poly.type
_entity_poly.pdbx_seq_one_letter_code
_entity_poly.pdbx_strand_id
1 'polypeptide(L)'
;MCGKQILILDEADRLLDMGFQKHINFILSMLPKLRRTGLFSATQTKAITNLSKAGLRNAIMVEVKTEAKSTSKDAGQQELGPSITPLGLRLEYMICEASNKSSQLVDFLVQNSGKKIMV
;
A
#
# COMPACT_ATOMS: atom_id res chain seq x y z
N MET A 1 28.19 26.73 -0.54
CA MET A 1 28.11 25.28 -0.30
C MET A 1 26.73 24.79 -0.70
N CYS A 2 26.58 24.11 -1.84
CA CYS A 2 25.29 23.51 -2.21
C CYS A 2 25.36 22.01 -1.91
N GLY A 3 24.92 21.63 -0.71
CA GLY A 3 24.72 20.22 -0.38
C GLY A 3 23.73 19.62 -1.38
N LYS A 4 24.03 18.42 -1.90
CA LYS A 4 23.12 17.68 -2.78
C LYS A 4 21.81 17.43 -2.03
N GLN A 5 20.78 18.21 -2.34
CA GLN A 5 19.46 18.03 -1.74
C GLN A 5 18.77 16.85 -2.40
N ILE A 6 18.31 15.91 -1.56
CA ILE A 6 17.60 14.70 -1.95
C ILE A 6 16.21 14.77 -1.35
N LEU A 7 15.19 14.53 -2.18
CA LEU A 7 13.81 14.32 -1.77
C LEU A 7 13.43 12.87 -2.06
N ILE A 8 12.85 12.19 -1.08
CA ILE A 8 12.26 10.86 -1.25
C ILE A 8 10.78 10.94 -0.88
N LEU A 9 9.93 10.52 -1.80
CA LEU A 9 8.51 10.29 -1.57
C LEU A 9 8.33 8.79 -1.47
N ASP A 10 8.07 8.28 -0.27
CA ASP A 10 7.80 6.86 -0.02
C ASP A 10 6.30 6.64 0.19
N GLU A 11 5.80 5.43 -0.10
CA GLU A 11 4.38 5.07 -0.02
C GLU A 11 3.47 6.12 -0.71
N ALA A 12 3.89 6.57 -1.90
CA ALA A 12 3.30 7.74 -2.52
C ALA A 12 1.81 7.56 -2.87
N ASP A 13 1.36 6.35 -3.21
CA ASP A 13 -0.05 6.03 -3.43
C ASP A 13 -0.89 6.26 -2.16
N ARG A 14 -0.39 5.83 -0.99
CA ARG A 14 -1.05 6.08 0.29
C ARG A 14 -1.18 7.57 0.60
N LEU A 15 -0.14 8.36 0.34
CA LEU A 15 -0.21 9.81 0.52
C LEU A 15 -1.30 10.44 -0.35
N LEU A 16 -1.48 9.95 -1.58
CA LEU A 16 -2.51 10.44 -2.49
C LEU A 16 -3.91 9.98 -2.10
N ASP A 17 -4.05 8.72 -1.69
CA ASP A 17 -5.32 8.15 -1.21
C ASP A 17 -5.84 8.87 0.05
N MET A 18 -4.92 9.30 0.93
CA MET A 18 -5.25 10.13 2.10
C MET A 18 -5.60 11.59 1.75
N GLY A 19 -5.53 11.97 0.48
CA GLY A 19 -5.86 13.32 0.02
C GLY A 19 -4.74 14.35 0.22
N PHE A 20 -3.50 13.92 0.50
CA PHE A 20 -2.38 14.86 0.75
C PHE A 20 -1.79 15.51 -0.50
N GLN A 21 -2.38 15.31 -1.68
CA GLN A 21 -1.90 15.88 -2.94
C GLN A 21 -1.60 17.39 -2.86
N LYS A 22 -2.46 18.18 -2.21
CA LYS A 22 -2.26 19.63 -2.05
C LYS A 22 -1.02 19.94 -1.20
N HIS A 23 -0.85 19.21 -0.09
CA HIS A 23 0.29 19.37 0.81
C HIS A 23 1.60 18.95 0.13
N ILE A 24 1.59 17.85 -0.61
CA ILE A 24 2.76 17.39 -1.39
C ILE A 24 3.15 18.46 -2.42
N ASN A 25 2.19 19.00 -3.18
CA ASN A 25 2.46 20.05 -4.16
C ASN A 25 3.04 21.32 -3.53
N PHE A 26 2.55 21.68 -2.34
CA PHE A 26 3.07 22.82 -1.57
C PHE A 26 4.51 22.57 -1.10
N ILE A 27 4.83 21.39 -0.56
CA ILE A 27 6.20 21.04 -0.17
C ILE A 27 7.11 21.06 -1.40
N LEU A 28 6.67 20.48 -2.52
CA LEU A 28 7.44 20.44 -3.76
C LEU A 28 7.76 21.83 -4.32
N SER A 29 6.87 22.82 -4.12
CA SER A 29 7.07 24.20 -4.58
C SER A 29 8.01 25.02 -3.71
N MET A 30 8.09 24.70 -2.41
CA MET A 30 8.99 25.33 -1.45
C MET A 30 10.44 24.82 -1.59
N LEU A 31 10.61 23.59 -2.07
CA LEU A 31 11.92 22.98 -2.24
C LEU A 31 12.61 23.48 -3.53
N PRO A 32 13.95 23.65 -3.53
CA PRO A 32 14.68 24.10 -4.71
C PRO A 32 14.54 23.13 -5.89
N LYS A 33 14.45 23.69 -7.10
CA LYS A 33 14.21 22.93 -8.34
C LYS A 33 15.36 21.99 -8.71
N LEU A 34 16.59 22.35 -8.34
CA LEU A 34 17.77 21.51 -8.60
C LEU A 34 17.98 20.57 -7.41
N ARG A 35 17.31 19.42 -7.46
CA ARG A 35 17.40 18.36 -6.45
C ARG A 35 17.34 16.98 -7.10
N ARG A 36 17.83 15.96 -6.39
CA ARG A 36 17.54 14.57 -6.73
C ARG A 36 16.23 14.18 -6.08
N THR A 37 15.30 13.62 -6.84
CA THR A 37 14.01 13.15 -6.33
C THR A 37 13.87 11.66 -6.61
N GLY A 38 13.53 10.88 -5.59
CA GLY A 38 13.05 9.50 -5.73
C GLY A 38 11.58 9.43 -5.34
N LEU A 39 10.78 8.67 -6.10
CA LEU A 39 9.39 8.39 -5.79
C LEU A 39 9.21 6.88 -5.78
N PHE A 40 8.82 6.35 -4.63
CA PHE A 40 8.56 4.95 -4.35
C PHE A 40 7.08 4.78 -4.02
N SER A 41 6.45 3.81 -4.68
CA SER A 41 5.01 3.54 -4.56
C SER A 41 4.79 2.05 -4.71
N ALA A 42 3.92 1.46 -3.90
CA ALA A 42 3.55 0.05 -4.00
C ALA A 42 2.68 -0.22 -5.23
N THR A 43 1.88 0.77 -5.65
CA THR A 43 1.00 0.68 -6.81
C THR A 43 1.29 1.75 -7.86
N GLN A 44 0.99 1.45 -9.12
CA GLN A 44 1.00 2.43 -10.20
C GLN A 44 -0.41 2.87 -10.56
N THR A 45 -0.82 4.00 -10.00
CA THR A 45 -2.07 4.67 -10.35
C THR A 45 -1.82 5.85 -11.31
N LYS A 46 -2.89 6.35 -11.94
CA LYS A 46 -2.83 7.59 -12.74
C LYS A 46 -2.38 8.78 -11.88
N ALA A 47 -2.78 8.81 -10.61
CA ALA A 47 -2.41 9.87 -9.68
C ALA A 47 -0.89 9.88 -9.43
N ILE A 48 -0.27 8.71 -9.26
CA ILE A 48 1.19 8.59 -9.12
C ILE A 48 1.92 9.00 -10.39
N THR A 49 1.40 8.61 -11.56
CA THR A 49 1.96 9.03 -12.84
C THR A 49 1.95 10.57 -12.98
N ASN A 50 0.88 11.23 -12.53
CA ASN A 50 0.77 12.68 -12.54
C ASN A 50 1.70 13.34 -11.51
N LEU A 51 1.81 12.77 -10.31
CA LEU A 51 2.74 13.24 -9.27
C LEU A 51 4.19 13.15 -9.75
N SER A 52 4.55 12.06 -10.43
CA SER A 52 5.89 11.87 -11.00
C SER A 52 6.23 12.97 -12.01
N LYS A 53 5.29 13.30 -12.91
CA LYS A 53 5.45 14.39 -13.88
C LYS A 53 5.60 15.77 -13.23
N ALA A 54 4.97 16.00 -12.09
CA ALA A 54 5.03 17.28 -11.38
C ALA A 54 6.29 17.42 -10.50
N GLY A 55 6.78 16.32 -9.92
CA GLY A 55 7.83 16.34 -8.89
C GLY A 55 9.23 15.92 -9.34
N LEU A 56 9.36 15.24 -10.49
CA LEU A 56 10.63 14.73 -11.00
C LEU A 56 11.05 15.36 -12.33
N ARG A 57 12.37 15.42 -12.54
CA ARG A 57 12.99 15.89 -13.78
C ARG A 57 13.78 14.74 -14.40
N ASN A 58 13.51 14.41 -15.66
CA ASN A 58 14.10 13.27 -16.38
C ASN A 58 13.97 11.93 -15.60
N ALA A 59 12.76 11.65 -15.11
CA ALA A 59 12.50 10.44 -14.32
C ALA A 59 12.68 9.17 -15.16
N ILE A 60 13.36 8.18 -14.60
CA ILE A 60 13.41 6.82 -15.11
C ILE A 60 12.40 6.01 -14.28
N MET A 61 11.44 5.38 -14.95
CA MET A 61 10.46 4.53 -14.29
C MET A 61 10.95 3.08 -14.29
N VAL A 62 10.94 2.46 -13.12
CA VAL A 62 11.21 1.03 -12.94
C VAL A 62 9.94 0.41 -12.38
N GLU A 63 9.35 -0.52 -13.12
CA GLU A 63 8.13 -1.22 -12.72
C GLU A 63 8.40 -2.73 -12.78
N VAL A 64 8.09 -3.44 -11.70
CA VAL A 64 8.19 -4.90 -11.64
C VAL A 64 6.78 -5.47 -11.72
N LYS A 65 6.43 -6.06 -12.86
CA LYS A 65 5.15 -6.75 -13.04
C LYS A 65 5.34 -8.22 -12.72
N THR A 66 4.59 -8.73 -11.76
CA THR A 66 4.43 -10.17 -11.58
C THR A 66 3.42 -10.67 -12.61
N GLU A 67 3.79 -11.65 -13.43
CA GLU A 67 2.80 -12.40 -14.19
C GLU A 67 1.84 -13.05 -13.19
N ALA A 68 0.60 -12.55 -13.14
CA ALA A 68 -0.44 -13.24 -12.41
C ALA A 68 -0.59 -14.59 -13.08
N LYS A 69 -0.09 -15.66 -12.44
CA LYS A 69 -0.38 -17.04 -12.84
C LYS A 69 -1.89 -17.10 -12.98
N SER A 70 -2.36 -17.20 -14.23
CA SER A 70 -3.71 -17.58 -14.57
C SER A 70 -3.90 -18.98 -14.03
N THR A 71 -4.25 -19.09 -12.74
CA THR A 71 -4.81 -20.31 -12.20
C THR A 71 -6.04 -20.60 -13.03
N SER A 72 -5.88 -21.67 -13.81
CA SER A 72 -6.80 -22.34 -14.69
C SER A 72 -8.26 -22.11 -14.29
N LYS A 73 -9.03 -21.64 -15.27
CA LYS A 73 -10.49 -21.68 -15.25
C LYS A 73 -10.95 -23.14 -15.23
N ASP A 74 -10.90 -23.78 -14.07
CA ASP A 74 -11.50 -25.10 -13.83
C ASP A 74 -11.93 -25.21 -12.36
N ALA A 75 -13.02 -24.53 -12.03
CA ALA A 75 -13.98 -24.95 -11.00
C ALA A 75 -15.24 -24.09 -11.17
N GLY A 76 -16.36 -24.73 -11.47
CA GLY A 76 -17.63 -24.05 -11.65
C GLY A 76 -18.14 -23.34 -10.39
N GLN A 77 -19.13 -22.47 -10.62
CA GLN A 77 -20.09 -21.95 -9.65
C GLN A 77 -19.54 -20.92 -8.63
N GLN A 78 -19.64 -19.64 -8.97
CA GLN A 78 -20.76 -18.75 -8.59
C GLN A 78 -20.28 -17.29 -8.71
N GLU A 79 -21.01 -16.47 -9.45
CA GLU A 79 -20.73 -15.04 -9.64
C GLU A 79 -20.87 -14.28 -8.31
N LEU A 80 -19.80 -14.23 -7.55
CA LEU A 80 -19.59 -13.23 -6.51
C LEU A 80 -18.65 -12.20 -7.13
N GLY A 81 -19.07 -10.93 -7.15
CA GLY A 81 -18.28 -9.81 -7.68
C GLY A 81 -16.85 -9.80 -7.13
N PRO A 82 -15.92 -9.04 -7.73
CA PRO A 82 -14.48 -9.18 -7.50
C PRO A 82 -14.16 -9.24 -6.01
N SER A 83 -13.99 -10.46 -5.48
CA SER A 83 -13.67 -10.67 -4.08
C SER A 83 -12.24 -10.18 -3.91
N ILE A 84 -12.08 -9.09 -3.16
CA ILE A 84 -10.77 -8.54 -2.78
C ILE A 84 -9.95 -9.61 -2.01
N THR A 85 -10.66 -10.57 -1.40
CA THR A 85 -10.09 -11.71 -0.70
C THR A 85 -9.82 -12.88 -1.65
N PRO A 86 -8.59 -13.42 -1.68
CA PRO A 86 -8.26 -14.63 -2.46
C PRO A 86 -9.12 -15.84 -2.07
N LEU A 87 -9.40 -16.73 -3.04
CA LEU A 87 -10.29 -17.89 -2.86
C LEU A 87 -9.89 -18.85 -1.72
N GLY A 88 -8.60 -18.94 -1.39
CA GLY A 88 -8.08 -19.80 -0.32
C GLY A 88 -8.06 -19.15 1.07
N LEU A 89 -8.38 -17.87 1.19
CA LEU A 89 -8.29 -17.12 2.44
C LEU A 89 -9.70 -16.88 3.00
N ARG A 90 -9.98 -17.42 4.19
CA ARG A 90 -11.20 -17.14 4.94
C ARG A 90 -10.95 -15.97 5.89
N LEU A 91 -11.79 -14.93 5.77
CA LEU A 91 -11.84 -13.84 6.74
C LEU A 91 -12.86 -14.19 7.81
N GLU A 92 -12.44 -14.19 9.07
CA GLU A 92 -13.30 -14.39 10.22
C GLU A 92 -13.30 -13.12 11.08
N TYR A 93 -14.35 -12.92 11.87
CA TYR A 93 -14.47 -11.80 12.79
C TYR A 93 -15.08 -12.24 14.12
N MET A 94 -14.79 -11.47 15.16
CA MET A 94 -15.38 -11.64 16.48
C MET A 94 -15.86 -10.28 16.98
N ILE A 95 -17.10 -10.23 17.47
CA ILE A 95 -17.65 -9.04 18.10
C ILE A 95 -17.35 -9.13 19.60
N CYS A 96 -16.67 -8.12 20.14
CA CYS A 96 -16.46 -8.01 21.58
C CYS A 96 -16.51 -6.54 22.00
N GLU A 97 -16.84 -6.31 23.28
CA GLU A 97 -16.71 -4.98 23.87
C GLU A 97 -15.25 -4.52 23.87
N ALA A 98 -15.04 -3.21 23.75
CA ALA A 98 -13.71 -2.63 23.68
C ALA A 98 -12.82 -3.00 24.88
N SER A 99 -13.41 -3.08 26.07
CA SER A 99 -12.76 -3.51 27.33
C SER A 99 -12.25 -4.94 27.28
N ASN A 100 -12.90 -5.82 26.53
CA ASN A 100 -12.60 -7.25 26.51
C ASN A 100 -11.63 -7.66 25.38
N LYS A 101 -11.25 -6.74 24.48
CA LYS A 101 -10.39 -7.03 23.32
C LYS A 101 -9.08 -7.72 23.71
N SER A 102 -8.42 -7.24 24.77
CA SER A 102 -7.16 -7.81 25.24
C SER A 102 -7.34 -9.21 25.82
N SER A 103 -8.35 -9.42 26.68
CA SER A 103 -8.66 -10.75 27.24
C SER A 103 -8.98 -11.76 26.14
N GLN A 104 -9.83 -11.37 25.19
CA GLN A 104 -10.21 -12.23 24.06
C GLN A 104 -9.02 -12.56 23.16
N LEU A 105 -8.11 -11.61 22.94
CA LEU A 105 -6.86 -11.88 22.22
C LEU A 105 -5.98 -12.88 22.98
N VAL A 106 -5.85 -12.74 24.30
CA VAL A 106 -5.10 -13.70 25.14
C VAL A 106 -5.72 -15.09 25.06
N ASP A 107 -7.05 -15.20 25.20
CA ASP A 107 -7.77 -16.46 25.10
C ASP A 107 -7.53 -17.13 23.73
N PHE A 108 -7.59 -16.34 22.65
CA PHE A 108 -7.29 -16.81 21.30
C PHE A 108 -5.85 -17.33 21.17
N LEU A 109 -4.86 -16.59 21.69
CA LEU A 109 -3.46 -16.98 21.65
C LEU A 109 -3.19 -18.25 22.46
N VAL A 110 -3.81 -18.39 23.65
CA VAL A 110 -3.67 -19.58 24.50
C VAL A 110 -4.25 -20.82 23.80
N GLN A 111 -5.46 -20.69 23.23
CA GLN A 111 -6.11 -21.77 22.48
C GLN A 111 -5.32 -22.20 21.22
N ASN A 112 -4.45 -21.33 20.69
CA ASN A 112 -3.66 -21.57 19.49
C ASN A 112 -2.15 -21.56 19.75
N SER A 113 -1.71 -21.81 20.99
CA SER A 113 -0.30 -21.71 21.43
C SER A 113 0.71 -22.57 20.63
N GLY A 114 0.25 -23.62 19.94
CA GLY A 114 1.07 -24.45 19.06
C GLY A 114 1.11 -24.03 17.59
N LYS A 115 0.46 -22.92 17.21
CA LYS A 115 0.34 -22.46 15.82
C LYS A 115 1.16 -21.19 15.59
N LYS A 116 1.57 -20.97 14.35
CA LYS A 116 2.18 -19.70 13.94
C LYS A 116 1.09 -18.65 13.77
N ILE A 117 1.15 -17.61 14.59
CA ILE A 117 0.17 -16.50 14.60
C ILE A 117 0.93 -15.20 14.31
N MET A 118 0.35 -14.35 13.47
CA MET A 118 0.74 -12.94 13.35
C MET A 118 -0.45 -12.11 13.85
N VAL A 119 -0.19 -11.26 14.84
CA VAL A 119 -1.16 -10.31 15.41
C VAL A 119 -0.88 -8.95 14.82
#